data_AF-A0A7X6D6I0-F1
#
_entry.id   AF-A0A7X6D6I0-F1
#
_cell.length_a   1.000
_cell.length_b   1.000
_cell.length_c   1.000
_cell.angle_alpha   90.00
_cell.angle_beta   90.00
_cell.angle_gamma   90.00
#
_symmetry.space_group_name_H-M   'P 1'
#
loop_
_entity.id
_entity.type
_entity.pdbx_description
1 polymer ?
#
loop_
_entity_poly.entity_id
_entity_poly.type
_entity_poly.pdbx_seq_one_letter_code
_entity_poly.pdbx_strand_id
1 'polypeptide(L)'
;MKFLHTADWHIGRKLNGFSLLEEQKNAFKQIMKIAKDEEVDAIIIAGDLYDRSVPSVEAVALFNDMMLEMNLVSKFPVLAISGNHDSATRLDTGSPWLKAQQFHLHTQLEQAFEPVEINNTQFFLLPYFEPFHVREYFDDPSIKDIQSGMKLVVEKMKTIFDENKRHVLVGHFFAAGSLRSESETPVEVGGLDSVPLELLEDFDYVALGHLHDKNAIKKVETIQYSGALLKYSLSEEKQEKGVRIIELEEDKFTNRFIPMTPLRDVRKIEASFENLTSHKFYEGMNREDYVAISLTDTAIIPNALNELRKIYPFIISLERANNELKQLSLDKNSEKMAKLKPEALIADYFKEVTDKELSNQQKEWLNEAIIENRKEK
;
A
#
# COMPACT_ATOMS: atom_id res chain seq x y z
N MET A 1 -2.63 4.97 -28.85
CA MET A 1 -2.85 5.78 -27.64
C MET A 1 -1.76 5.50 -26.60
N LYS A 2 -1.25 6.55 -25.94
CA LYS A 2 -0.27 6.44 -24.85
C LYS A 2 -0.82 7.06 -23.56
N PHE A 3 -0.73 6.37 -22.42
CA PHE A 3 -1.21 6.90 -21.15
C PHE A 3 -0.26 6.57 -19.99
N LEU A 4 -0.33 7.39 -18.94
CA LEU A 4 0.37 7.17 -17.68
C LEU A 4 -0.54 6.44 -16.70
N HIS A 5 -0.05 5.39 -16.05
CA HIS A 5 -0.74 4.67 -14.99
C HIS A 5 0.01 4.80 -13.65
N THR A 6 -0.68 5.34 -12.65
CA THR A 6 -0.27 5.46 -11.24
C THR A 6 -1.43 5.09 -10.31
N ALA A 7 -1.17 4.82 -9.03
CA ALA A 7 -2.15 4.45 -8.03
C ALA A 7 -1.60 4.68 -6.61
N ASP A 8 -2.44 4.45 -5.60
CA ASP A 8 -2.03 4.34 -4.19
C ASP A 8 -1.25 5.58 -3.74
N TRP A 9 -1.86 6.74 -3.98
CA TRP A 9 -1.27 8.04 -3.66
C TRP A 9 -1.31 8.34 -2.18
N HIS A 10 -2.33 7.85 -1.46
CA HIS A 10 -2.54 8.05 -0.02
C HIS A 10 -2.21 9.47 0.45
N ILE A 11 -2.74 10.49 -0.22
CA ILE A 11 -2.44 11.89 0.10
C ILE A 11 -2.78 12.15 1.58
N GLY A 12 -1.81 12.70 2.31
CA GLY A 12 -1.90 12.92 3.77
C GLY A 12 -1.33 11.81 4.65
N ARG A 13 -0.81 10.71 4.08
CA ARG A 13 -0.15 9.64 4.85
C ARG A 13 1.03 10.17 5.65
N LYS A 14 1.29 9.53 6.78
CA LYS A 14 2.44 9.79 7.65
C LYS A 14 3.31 8.54 7.76
N LEU A 15 4.63 8.74 7.83
CA LEU A 15 5.60 7.68 8.11
C LEU A 15 6.12 7.85 9.54
N ASN A 16 5.70 6.98 10.45
CA ASN A 16 6.04 7.03 11.89
C ASN A 16 5.93 8.43 12.52
N GLY A 17 4.86 9.15 12.16
CA GLY A 17 4.56 10.48 12.68
C GLY A 17 5.06 11.65 11.82
N PHE A 18 5.99 11.42 10.89
CA PHE A 18 6.40 12.42 9.92
C PHE A 18 5.36 12.56 8.81
N SER A 19 4.97 13.80 8.49
CA SER A 19 4.12 14.06 7.33
C SER A 19 4.90 13.79 6.04
N LEU A 20 4.23 13.18 5.05
CA LEU A 20 4.79 12.93 3.73
C LEU A 20 4.30 13.93 2.67
N LEU A 21 3.65 15.04 3.05
CA LEU A 21 3.03 15.96 2.09
C LEU A 21 4.05 16.60 1.14
N GLU A 22 5.26 16.92 1.62
CA GLU A 22 6.32 17.48 0.78
C GLU A 22 6.89 16.44 -0.19
N GLU A 23 7.01 15.20 0.25
CA GLU A 23 7.41 14.05 -0.55
C GLU A 23 6.36 13.77 -1.64
N GLN A 24 5.07 13.82 -1.29
CA GLN A 24 3.95 13.65 -2.22
C GLN A 24 3.92 14.76 -3.27
N LYS A 25 4.13 16.01 -2.85
CA LYS A 25 4.27 17.16 -3.75
C LYS A 25 5.45 17.01 -4.70
N ASN A 26 6.58 16.50 -4.22
CA ASN A 26 7.75 16.24 -5.05
C ASN A 26 7.48 15.13 -6.08
N ALA A 27 6.88 14.02 -5.67
CA ALA A 27 6.51 12.92 -6.56
C ALA A 27 5.50 13.37 -7.63
N PHE A 28 4.50 14.16 -7.26
CA PHE A 28 3.56 14.75 -8.23
C PHE A 28 4.27 15.60 -9.30
N LYS A 29 5.25 16.44 -8.91
CA LYS A 29 6.03 17.21 -9.89
C LYS A 29 6.76 16.30 -10.88
N GLN A 30 7.28 15.17 -10.41
CA GLN A 30 7.92 14.18 -11.27
C GLN A 30 6.90 13.50 -12.20
N ILE A 31 5.72 13.09 -11.71
CA ILE A 31 4.62 12.58 -12.54
C ILE A 31 4.29 13.56 -13.66
N MET A 32 4.11 14.85 -13.32
CA MET A 32 3.78 15.87 -14.31
C MET A 32 4.89 16.09 -15.34
N LYS A 33 6.16 15.99 -14.92
CA LYS A 33 7.30 16.04 -15.84
C LYS A 33 7.29 14.82 -16.77
N ILE A 34 7.12 13.63 -16.22
CA ILE A 34 7.10 12.37 -16.99
C ILE A 34 5.95 12.39 -18.00
N ALA A 35 4.74 12.77 -17.57
CA ALA A 35 3.56 12.88 -18.44
C ALA A 35 3.81 13.81 -19.64
N LYS A 36 4.47 14.95 -19.40
CA LYS A 36 4.83 15.93 -20.45
C LYS A 36 5.91 15.40 -21.38
N ASP A 37 6.99 14.85 -20.83
CA ASP A 37 8.12 14.34 -21.62
C ASP A 37 7.74 13.14 -22.48
N GLU A 38 6.84 12.29 -21.97
CA GLU A 38 6.33 11.11 -22.67
C GLU A 38 5.16 11.44 -23.60
N GLU A 39 4.66 12.68 -23.60
CA GLU A 39 3.52 13.14 -24.41
C GLU A 39 2.31 12.21 -24.26
N VAL A 40 1.89 11.95 -23.01
CA VAL A 40 0.77 11.05 -22.74
C VAL A 40 -0.57 11.70 -23.09
N ASP A 41 -1.48 10.91 -23.64
CA ASP A 41 -2.85 11.32 -23.99
C ASP A 41 -3.75 11.45 -22.76
N ALA A 42 -3.47 10.69 -21.70
CA ALA A 42 -4.24 10.67 -20.46
C ALA A 42 -3.42 10.19 -19.25
N ILE A 43 -3.88 10.53 -18.04
CA ILE A 43 -3.33 10.06 -16.77
C ILE A 43 -4.39 9.23 -16.03
N ILE A 44 -4.02 8.00 -15.66
CA ILE A 44 -4.84 7.08 -14.86
C ILE A 44 -4.36 7.07 -13.40
N ILE A 45 -5.30 7.22 -12.46
CA ILE A 45 -5.09 7.08 -11.01
C ILE A 45 -5.98 5.93 -10.48
N ALA A 46 -5.41 4.75 -10.31
CA ALA A 46 -6.14 3.52 -9.98
C ALA A 46 -6.42 3.35 -8.47
N GLY A 47 -6.96 4.37 -7.82
CA GLY A 47 -7.45 4.29 -6.44
C GLY A 47 -6.48 4.74 -5.36
N ASP A 48 -7.03 4.77 -4.14
CA ASP A 48 -6.40 5.25 -2.91
C ASP A 48 -5.79 6.64 -3.06
N LEU A 49 -6.64 7.60 -3.42
CA LEU A 49 -6.26 9.01 -3.61
C LEU A 49 -5.86 9.63 -2.27
N TYR A 50 -6.65 9.38 -1.21
CA TYR A 50 -6.36 9.82 0.15
C TYR A 50 -5.91 8.65 1.05
N ASP A 51 -5.15 8.96 2.09
CA ASP A 51 -4.76 7.97 3.12
C ASP A 51 -5.98 7.46 3.92
N ARG A 52 -7.02 8.30 4.05
CA ARG A 52 -8.17 8.06 4.92
C ARG A 52 -9.45 8.60 4.30
N SER A 53 -10.57 7.97 4.67
CA SER A 53 -11.91 8.36 4.27
C SER A 53 -12.31 9.77 4.73
N VAL A 54 -11.68 10.25 5.81
CA VAL A 54 -11.76 11.64 6.28
C VAL A 54 -10.34 12.22 6.27
N PRO A 55 -9.89 12.82 5.15
CA PRO A 55 -8.55 13.40 5.04
C PRO A 55 -8.40 14.68 5.87
N SER A 56 -7.16 15.06 6.18
CA SER A 56 -6.86 16.34 6.85
C SER A 56 -7.04 17.52 5.89
N VAL A 57 -7.15 18.73 6.44
CA VAL A 57 -7.32 19.96 5.65
C VAL A 57 -6.12 20.16 4.70
N GLU A 58 -4.91 19.89 5.18
CA GLU A 58 -3.68 20.01 4.40
C GLU A 58 -3.62 18.99 3.26
N ALA A 59 -4.10 17.77 3.49
CA ALA A 59 -4.19 16.73 2.47
C ALA A 59 -5.19 17.11 1.37
N VAL A 60 -6.37 17.62 1.74
CA VAL A 60 -7.37 18.11 0.78
C VAL A 60 -6.83 19.30 -0.02
N ALA A 61 -6.17 20.24 0.63
CA ALA A 61 -5.56 21.38 -0.05
C ALA A 61 -4.49 20.94 -1.06
N LEU A 62 -3.59 20.03 -0.66
CA LEU A 62 -2.56 19.50 -1.55
C LEU A 62 -3.15 18.75 -2.75
N PHE A 63 -4.12 17.88 -2.51
CA PHE A 63 -4.79 17.15 -3.58
C PHE A 63 -5.48 18.09 -4.58
N ASN A 64 -6.19 19.11 -4.09
CA ASN A 64 -6.83 20.10 -4.95
C ASN A 64 -5.81 20.86 -5.82
N ASP A 65 -4.69 21.29 -5.24
CA ASP A 65 -3.62 21.95 -5.99
C ASP A 65 -3.03 21.03 -7.07
N MET A 66 -2.83 19.74 -6.75
CA MET A 66 -2.36 18.74 -7.70
C MET A 66 -3.35 18.52 -8.86
N MET A 67 -4.64 18.37 -8.56
CA MET A 67 -5.67 18.17 -9.59
C MET A 67 -5.84 19.40 -10.47
N LEU A 68 -5.80 20.60 -9.88
CA LEU A 68 -5.85 21.85 -10.63
C LEU A 68 -4.65 21.96 -11.60
N GLU A 69 -3.44 21.68 -11.13
CA GLU A 69 -2.24 21.72 -11.97
C GLU A 69 -2.29 20.64 -13.08
N MET A 70 -2.71 19.42 -12.75
CA MET A 70 -2.76 18.30 -13.69
C MET A 70 -3.81 18.53 -14.79
N ASN A 71 -5.06 18.80 -14.41
CA ASN A 71 -6.19 18.82 -15.33
C ASN A 71 -6.46 20.23 -15.89
N LEU A 72 -6.47 21.28 -15.05
CA LEU A 72 -6.84 22.62 -15.51
C LEU A 72 -5.68 23.42 -16.09
N VAL A 73 -4.48 23.29 -15.55
CA VAL A 73 -3.30 24.02 -16.05
C VAL A 73 -2.60 23.23 -17.16
N SER A 74 -2.23 21.98 -16.89
CA SER A 74 -1.50 21.13 -17.83
C SER A 74 -2.40 20.43 -18.85
N LYS A 75 -3.73 20.52 -18.71
CA LYS A 75 -4.73 20.03 -19.67
C LYS A 75 -4.72 18.52 -19.94
N PHE A 76 -4.15 17.71 -19.05
CA PHE A 76 -4.27 16.27 -19.18
C PHE A 76 -5.70 15.81 -18.83
N PRO A 77 -6.32 14.97 -19.67
CA PRO A 77 -7.44 14.14 -19.25
C PRO A 77 -7.03 13.25 -18.08
N VAL A 78 -7.87 13.19 -17.06
CA VAL A 78 -7.62 12.41 -15.84
C VAL A 78 -8.72 11.37 -15.67
N LEU A 79 -8.31 10.11 -15.52
CA LEU A 79 -9.15 8.96 -15.30
C LEU A 79 -8.83 8.40 -13.92
N ALA A 80 -9.72 8.59 -12.95
CA ALA A 80 -9.48 8.18 -11.57
C ALA A 80 -10.64 7.35 -11.03
N ILE A 81 -10.32 6.46 -10.10
CA ILE A 81 -11.29 5.66 -9.36
C ILE A 81 -11.06 5.82 -7.86
N SER A 82 -12.08 5.66 -7.01
CA SER A 82 -11.85 5.53 -5.56
C SER A 82 -11.27 4.15 -5.19
N GLY A 83 -10.32 4.12 -4.26
CA GLY A 83 -9.85 2.88 -3.63
C GLY A 83 -10.58 2.54 -2.33
N ASN A 84 -10.06 1.59 -1.56
CA ASN A 84 -10.67 1.15 -0.30
C ASN A 84 -10.41 2.09 0.88
N HIS A 85 -9.44 3.00 0.78
CA HIS A 85 -9.19 4.04 1.80
C HIS A 85 -10.08 5.28 1.61
N ASP A 86 -10.56 5.48 0.39
CA ASP A 86 -11.30 6.66 0.01
C ASP A 86 -12.76 6.62 0.48
N SER A 87 -13.34 7.79 0.75
CA SER A 87 -14.79 7.89 0.94
C SER A 87 -15.44 8.18 -0.41
N ALA A 88 -16.13 7.19 -0.99
CA ALA A 88 -16.85 7.32 -2.26
C ALA A 88 -17.75 8.57 -2.29
N THR A 89 -18.63 8.74 -1.31
CA THR A 89 -19.55 9.89 -1.23
C THR A 89 -18.84 11.24 -1.15
N ARG A 90 -17.72 11.34 -0.44
CA ARG A 90 -16.98 12.60 -0.31
C ARG A 90 -16.21 12.92 -1.59
N LEU A 91 -15.58 11.91 -2.19
CA LEU A 91 -14.87 12.06 -3.46
C LEU A 91 -15.80 12.43 -4.61
N ASP A 92 -17.03 11.91 -4.64
CA ASP A 92 -18.02 12.21 -5.68
C ASP A 92 -18.53 13.66 -5.66
N THR A 93 -18.12 14.44 -4.65
CA THR A 93 -18.54 15.84 -4.54
C THR A 93 -18.00 16.64 -5.71
N GLY A 94 -18.91 16.99 -6.62
CA GLY A 94 -18.61 17.82 -7.77
C GLY A 94 -18.23 17.07 -9.05
N SER A 95 -18.40 15.75 -9.08
CA SER A 95 -18.20 14.91 -10.26
C SER A 95 -18.81 15.46 -11.56
N PRO A 96 -20.03 16.06 -11.58
CA PRO A 96 -20.55 16.67 -12.82
C PRO A 96 -19.68 17.80 -13.37
N TRP A 97 -19.06 18.61 -12.52
CA TRP A 97 -18.15 19.69 -12.94
C TRP A 97 -16.79 19.14 -13.37
N LEU A 98 -16.28 18.11 -12.68
CA LEU A 98 -15.03 17.44 -13.04
C LEU A 98 -15.13 16.79 -14.43
N LYS A 99 -16.23 16.07 -14.70
CA LYS A 99 -16.49 15.42 -16.00
C LYS A 99 -16.49 16.43 -17.16
N ALA A 100 -17.03 17.64 -16.92
CA ALA A 100 -17.03 18.71 -17.92
C ALA A 100 -15.61 19.25 -18.26
N GLN A 101 -14.59 18.93 -17.46
CA GLN A 101 -13.19 19.32 -17.66
C GLN A 101 -12.30 18.12 -18.05
N GLN A 102 -12.88 17.00 -18.50
CA GLN A 102 -12.16 15.75 -18.78
C GLN A 102 -11.43 15.17 -17.55
N PHE A 103 -11.95 15.45 -16.35
CA PHE A 103 -11.58 14.72 -15.14
C PHE A 103 -12.72 13.77 -14.78
N HIS A 104 -12.53 12.50 -15.12
CA HIS A 104 -13.46 11.42 -14.86
C HIS A 104 -13.07 10.72 -13.56
N LEU A 105 -13.81 10.98 -12.50
CA LEU A 105 -13.65 10.33 -11.20
C LEU A 105 -14.86 9.42 -10.96
N HIS A 106 -14.65 8.12 -10.93
CA HIS A 106 -15.70 7.14 -10.61
C HIS A 106 -15.53 6.65 -9.16
N THR A 107 -16.62 6.64 -8.41
CA THR A 107 -16.64 6.28 -6.99
C THR A 107 -17.74 5.27 -6.64
N GLN A 108 -18.66 5.00 -7.57
CA GLN A 108 -19.78 4.09 -7.39
C GLN A 108 -19.76 3.00 -8.47
N LEU A 109 -20.27 1.82 -8.14
CA LEU A 109 -20.21 0.63 -9.01
C LEU A 109 -20.90 0.86 -10.35
N GLU A 110 -22.02 1.58 -10.35
CA GLU A 110 -22.87 1.82 -11.52
C GLU A 110 -22.11 2.58 -12.62
N GLN A 111 -21.21 3.47 -12.20
CA GLN A 111 -20.41 4.29 -13.11
C GLN A 111 -19.41 3.42 -13.90
N ALA A 112 -19.06 2.24 -13.41
CA ALA A 112 -18.17 1.31 -14.11
C ALA A 112 -18.77 0.80 -15.44
N PHE A 113 -20.08 0.97 -15.64
CA PHE A 113 -20.79 0.60 -16.87
C PHE A 113 -20.97 1.79 -17.84
N GLU A 114 -20.37 2.95 -17.55
CA GLU A 114 -20.30 4.12 -18.43
C GLU A 114 -18.84 4.36 -18.84
N PRO A 115 -18.31 3.64 -19.85
CA PRO A 115 -16.90 3.77 -20.20
C PRO A 115 -16.58 5.19 -20.68
N VAL A 116 -15.40 5.67 -20.30
CA VAL A 116 -14.86 6.93 -20.81
C VAL A 116 -14.14 6.63 -22.12
N GLU A 117 -14.51 7.33 -23.18
CA GLU A 117 -13.91 7.13 -24.49
C GLU A 117 -12.89 8.24 -24.79
N ILE A 118 -11.65 7.84 -25.04
CA ILE A 118 -10.58 8.74 -25.48
C ILE A 118 -9.94 8.09 -26.70
N ASN A 119 -9.95 8.79 -27.83
CA ASN A 119 -9.48 8.28 -29.13
C ASN A 119 -10.17 6.94 -29.48
N ASN A 120 -9.40 5.89 -29.73
CA ASN A 120 -9.87 4.53 -30.06
C ASN A 120 -9.92 3.59 -28.85
N THR A 121 -10.02 4.12 -27.62
CA THR A 121 -9.98 3.33 -26.38
C THR A 121 -11.19 3.63 -25.50
N GLN A 122 -11.81 2.58 -24.96
CA GLN A 122 -12.81 2.61 -23.91
C GLN A 122 -12.16 2.29 -22.56
N PHE A 123 -12.28 3.21 -21.61
CA PHE A 123 -11.80 3.04 -20.24
C PHE A 123 -12.97 2.71 -19.31
N PHE A 124 -12.95 1.50 -18.76
CA PHE A 124 -13.87 1.05 -17.72
C PHE A 124 -13.28 1.39 -16.36
N LEU A 125 -13.79 2.44 -15.72
CA LEU A 125 -13.32 2.91 -14.43
C LEU A 125 -14.13 2.23 -13.33
N LEU A 126 -13.56 1.17 -12.75
CA LEU A 126 -14.18 0.34 -11.71
C LEU A 126 -13.63 0.72 -10.33
N PRO A 127 -14.35 1.55 -9.55
CA PRO A 127 -13.95 1.85 -8.17
C PRO A 127 -13.96 0.61 -7.30
N TYR A 128 -13.24 0.68 -6.18
CA TYR A 128 -13.32 -0.34 -5.14
C TYR A 128 -14.79 -0.57 -4.75
N PHE A 129 -15.18 -1.84 -4.68
CA PHE A 129 -16.50 -2.24 -4.24
C PHE A 129 -16.42 -3.45 -3.32
N GLU A 130 -17.31 -3.48 -2.34
CA GLU A 130 -17.62 -4.66 -1.55
C GLU A 130 -18.68 -5.54 -2.26
N PRO A 131 -18.72 -6.87 -2.01
CA PRO A 131 -19.70 -7.78 -2.61
C PRO A 131 -21.17 -7.35 -2.43
N PHE A 132 -21.49 -6.60 -1.37
CA PHE A 132 -22.85 -6.13 -1.15
C PHE A 132 -23.32 -5.10 -2.19
N HIS A 133 -22.42 -4.26 -2.71
CA HIS A 133 -22.78 -3.30 -3.77
C HIS A 133 -23.20 -4.05 -5.05
N VAL A 134 -22.52 -5.15 -5.37
CA VAL A 134 -22.88 -6.00 -6.52
C VAL A 134 -24.21 -6.70 -6.27
N ARG A 135 -24.44 -7.24 -5.06
CA ARG A 135 -25.74 -7.83 -4.69
C ARG A 135 -26.88 -6.85 -4.89
N GLU A 136 -26.70 -5.61 -4.43
CA GLU A 136 -27.72 -4.56 -4.52
C GLU A 136 -27.96 -4.13 -5.97
N TYR A 137 -26.89 -3.89 -6.74
CA TYR A 137 -27.02 -3.44 -8.13
C TYR A 137 -27.63 -4.49 -9.06
N PHE A 138 -27.22 -5.76 -8.94
CA PHE A 138 -27.72 -6.85 -9.79
C PHE A 138 -28.96 -7.55 -9.23
N ASP A 139 -29.42 -7.18 -8.03
CA ASP A 139 -30.49 -7.87 -7.30
C ASP A 139 -30.23 -9.39 -7.17
N ASP A 140 -28.96 -9.76 -6.93
CA ASP A 140 -28.52 -11.15 -6.84
C ASP A 140 -27.99 -11.47 -5.43
N PRO A 141 -28.80 -12.09 -4.54
CA PRO A 141 -28.39 -12.41 -3.17
C PRO A 141 -27.35 -13.55 -3.10
N SER A 142 -27.02 -14.21 -4.21
CA SER A 142 -26.07 -15.32 -4.24
C SER A 142 -24.60 -14.87 -4.21
N ILE A 143 -24.32 -13.60 -4.48
CA ILE A 143 -22.96 -13.04 -4.50
C ILE A 143 -22.42 -12.93 -3.07
N LYS A 144 -21.37 -13.71 -2.78
CA LYS A 144 -20.79 -13.84 -1.44
C LYS A 144 -19.40 -13.25 -1.32
N ASP A 145 -18.68 -13.17 -2.42
CA ASP A 145 -17.26 -12.87 -2.47
C ASP A 145 -16.96 -11.97 -3.68
N ILE A 146 -15.73 -11.44 -3.71
CA ILE A 146 -15.26 -10.56 -4.79
C ILE A 146 -15.23 -11.30 -6.13
N GLN A 147 -14.89 -12.60 -6.16
CA GLN A 147 -14.80 -13.36 -7.40
C GLN A 147 -16.16 -13.48 -8.11
N SER A 148 -17.20 -13.90 -7.39
CA SER A 148 -18.55 -14.01 -7.92
C SER A 148 -19.09 -12.65 -8.37
N GLY A 149 -18.82 -11.59 -7.59
CA GLY A 149 -19.22 -10.25 -7.95
C GLY A 149 -18.51 -9.72 -9.20
N MET A 150 -17.19 -9.86 -9.26
CA MET A 150 -16.37 -9.41 -10.39
C MET A 150 -16.77 -10.10 -11.69
N LYS A 151 -17.14 -11.39 -11.64
CA LYS A 151 -17.64 -12.10 -12.82
C LYS A 151 -18.86 -11.41 -13.43
N LEU A 152 -19.85 -11.02 -12.62
CA LEU A 152 -21.04 -10.32 -13.12
C LEU A 152 -20.71 -8.92 -13.65
N VAL A 153 -19.81 -8.20 -12.96
CA VAL A 153 -19.35 -6.87 -13.37
C VAL A 153 -18.69 -6.93 -14.75
N VAL A 154 -17.73 -7.84 -14.94
CA VAL A 154 -17.04 -8.01 -16.23
C VAL A 154 -18.02 -8.45 -17.33
N GLU A 155 -18.89 -9.43 -17.07
CA GLU A 155 -19.86 -9.86 -18.07
C GLU A 155 -20.79 -8.72 -18.48
N LYS A 156 -21.18 -7.84 -17.55
CA LYS A 156 -21.94 -6.63 -17.88
C LYS A 156 -21.12 -5.64 -18.71
N MET A 157 -19.85 -5.40 -18.37
CA MET A 157 -18.95 -4.53 -19.14
C MET A 157 -18.78 -5.00 -20.58
N LYS A 158 -18.61 -6.32 -20.79
CA LYS A 158 -18.47 -6.92 -22.12
C LYS A 158 -19.67 -6.67 -23.03
N THR A 159 -20.88 -6.52 -22.48
CA THR A 159 -22.06 -6.13 -23.29
C THR A 159 -22.00 -4.70 -23.84
N ILE A 160 -21.07 -3.88 -23.34
CA ILE A 160 -20.88 -2.46 -23.70
C ILE A 160 -19.66 -2.27 -24.61
N PHE A 161 -18.83 -3.30 -24.80
CA PHE A 161 -17.64 -3.22 -25.63
C PHE A 161 -17.99 -2.80 -27.06
N ASP A 162 -17.30 -1.77 -27.55
CA ASP A 162 -17.25 -1.44 -28.97
C ASP A 162 -16.14 -2.28 -29.61
N GLU A 163 -16.50 -3.16 -30.54
CA GLU A 163 -15.57 -4.07 -31.23
C GLU A 163 -14.46 -3.33 -32.02
N ASN A 164 -14.64 -2.04 -32.30
CA ASN A 164 -13.66 -1.23 -33.03
C ASN A 164 -12.71 -0.46 -32.10
N LYS A 165 -12.81 -0.65 -30.78
CA LYS A 165 -12.00 0.06 -29.78
C LYS A 165 -11.21 -0.92 -28.93
N ARG A 166 -10.17 -0.38 -28.30
CA ARG A 166 -9.42 -1.05 -27.24
C ARG A 166 -10.16 -0.92 -25.91
N HIS A 167 -10.06 -1.90 -25.05
CA HIS A 167 -10.74 -1.92 -23.74
C HIS A 167 -9.70 -1.92 -22.62
N VAL A 168 -9.75 -0.89 -21.78
CA VAL A 168 -8.87 -0.76 -20.61
C VAL A 168 -9.71 -0.79 -19.34
N LEU A 169 -9.41 -1.73 -18.45
CA LEU A 169 -9.99 -1.74 -17.10
C LEU A 169 -9.07 -0.98 -16.15
N VAL A 170 -9.64 -0.05 -15.39
CA VAL A 170 -8.98 0.58 -14.24
C VAL A 170 -9.65 0.04 -12.98
N GLY A 171 -8.89 -0.59 -12.10
CA GLY A 171 -9.44 -1.30 -10.94
C GLY A 171 -8.58 -1.22 -9.70
N HIS A 172 -9.18 -1.52 -8.55
CA HIS A 172 -8.53 -1.48 -7.25
C HIS A 172 -8.92 -2.72 -6.44
N PHE A 173 -8.20 -3.83 -6.65
CA PHE A 173 -8.47 -5.14 -6.05
C PHE A 173 -7.25 -6.07 -6.13
N PHE A 174 -7.28 -7.17 -5.38
CA PHE A 174 -6.26 -8.22 -5.50
C PHE A 174 -6.51 -9.10 -6.72
N ALA A 175 -5.52 -9.22 -7.59
CA ALA A 175 -5.48 -10.18 -8.68
C ALA A 175 -4.81 -11.47 -8.18
N ALA A 176 -5.32 -12.63 -8.60
CA ALA A 176 -4.82 -13.93 -8.18
C ALA A 176 -3.32 -14.10 -8.50
N GLY A 177 -2.56 -14.60 -7.52
CA GLY A 177 -1.11 -14.81 -7.65
C GLY A 177 -0.23 -13.59 -7.38
N SER A 178 -0.79 -12.52 -6.81
CA SER A 178 -0.04 -11.30 -6.45
C SER A 178 0.71 -11.41 -5.11
N LEU A 179 1.80 -10.67 -4.97
CA LEU A 179 2.59 -10.55 -3.73
C LEU A 179 2.21 -9.27 -2.95
N ARG A 180 2.28 -9.33 -1.62
CA ARG A 180 1.82 -8.27 -0.70
C ARG A 180 2.95 -7.60 0.09
N SER A 181 2.69 -6.39 0.58
CA SER A 181 3.54 -5.64 1.53
C SER A 181 2.79 -5.32 2.83
N GLU A 182 3.51 -4.92 3.90
CA GLU A 182 2.91 -4.71 5.23
C GLU A 182 2.05 -3.45 5.33
N SER A 183 2.23 -2.49 4.42
CA SER A 183 1.54 -1.19 4.43
C SER A 183 0.09 -1.26 3.93
N GLU A 184 -0.26 -2.38 3.32
CA GLU A 184 -1.54 -2.67 2.67
C GLU A 184 -2.57 -3.13 3.71
N THR A 185 -3.81 -2.69 3.57
CA THR A 185 -4.87 -3.12 4.50
C THR A 185 -5.17 -4.60 4.29
N PRO A 186 -5.17 -5.45 5.34
CA PRO A 186 -5.62 -6.82 5.24
C PRO A 186 -7.12 -6.86 4.94
N VAL A 187 -7.50 -7.19 3.71
CA VAL A 187 -8.91 -7.43 3.34
C VAL A 187 -9.34 -8.87 3.68
N GLU A 188 -8.40 -9.78 3.95
CA GLU A 188 -8.69 -11.21 4.07
C GLU A 188 -9.15 -11.64 5.47
N VAL A 189 -10.38 -12.16 5.53
CA VAL A 189 -10.76 -13.20 6.49
C VAL A 189 -11.06 -14.47 5.69
N GLY A 190 -10.04 -15.33 5.47
CA GLY A 190 -10.27 -16.70 4.98
C GLY A 190 -9.73 -17.09 3.60
N GLY A 191 -8.90 -16.28 2.94
CA GLY A 191 -8.09 -16.72 1.79
C GLY A 191 -8.81 -16.86 0.43
N LEU A 192 -9.97 -16.23 0.23
CA LEU A 192 -10.77 -16.32 -1.00
C LEU A 192 -11.13 -14.96 -1.66
N ASP A 193 -10.35 -13.90 -1.43
CA ASP A 193 -10.71 -12.54 -1.92
C ASP A 193 -9.90 -12.04 -3.14
N SER A 194 -9.29 -12.94 -3.92
CA SER A 194 -8.57 -12.55 -5.14
C SER A 194 -9.40 -12.74 -6.42
N VAL A 195 -9.33 -11.79 -7.34
CA VAL A 195 -9.92 -11.85 -8.67
C VAL A 195 -9.08 -12.77 -9.58
N PRO A 196 -9.64 -13.86 -10.13
CA PRO A 196 -8.95 -14.71 -11.10
C PRO A 196 -8.57 -13.92 -12.36
N LEU A 197 -7.38 -14.18 -12.90
CA LEU A 197 -6.86 -13.45 -14.07
C LEU A 197 -7.68 -13.72 -15.33
N GLU A 198 -8.32 -14.89 -15.41
CA GLU A 198 -9.17 -15.31 -16.53
C GLU A 198 -10.39 -14.39 -16.71
N LEU A 199 -10.84 -13.72 -15.65
CA LEU A 199 -11.92 -12.73 -15.74
C LEU A 199 -11.47 -11.42 -16.38
N LEU A 200 -10.17 -11.24 -16.61
CA LEU A 200 -9.57 -9.98 -17.02
C LEU A 200 -8.97 -10.06 -18.44
N GLU A 201 -8.97 -11.23 -19.06
CA GLU A 201 -8.30 -11.51 -20.34
C GLU A 201 -8.93 -10.81 -21.55
N ASP A 202 -10.21 -10.44 -21.45
CA ASP A 202 -10.93 -9.74 -22.52
C ASP A 202 -10.55 -8.25 -22.62
N PHE A 203 -9.79 -7.70 -21.67
CA PHE A 203 -9.28 -6.32 -21.71
C PHE A 203 -7.87 -6.27 -22.33
N ASP A 204 -7.60 -5.29 -23.19
CA ASP A 204 -6.27 -5.06 -23.76
C ASP A 204 -5.25 -4.63 -22.70
N TYR A 205 -5.71 -3.94 -21.64
CA TYR A 205 -4.89 -3.59 -20.49
C TYR A 205 -5.73 -3.45 -19.21
N VAL A 206 -5.16 -3.86 -18.08
CA VAL A 206 -5.76 -3.72 -16.75
C VAL A 206 -4.80 -2.96 -15.85
N ALA A 207 -5.18 -1.71 -15.56
CA ALA A 207 -4.50 -0.79 -14.68
C ALA A 207 -4.96 -1.01 -13.22
N LEU A 208 -4.15 -1.69 -12.42
CA LEU A 208 -4.46 -1.96 -11.02
C LEU A 208 -3.73 -1.01 -10.04
N GLY A 209 -4.45 -0.57 -9.02
CA GLY A 209 -3.88 -0.10 -7.74
C GLY A 209 -4.09 -1.15 -6.64
N HIS A 210 -3.97 -0.75 -5.38
CA HIS A 210 -4.13 -1.53 -4.13
C HIS A 210 -2.83 -2.15 -3.59
N LEU A 211 -1.99 -2.70 -4.47
CA LEU A 211 -0.70 -3.29 -4.06
C LEU A 211 0.43 -2.31 -4.28
N HIS A 212 1.25 -2.12 -3.25
CA HIS A 212 2.24 -1.06 -3.25
C HIS A 212 3.53 -1.39 -4.01
N ASP A 213 3.75 -2.68 -4.33
CA ASP A 213 4.85 -3.13 -5.18
C ASP A 213 4.40 -3.20 -6.65
N LYS A 214 5.06 -2.42 -7.52
CA LYS A 214 4.86 -2.45 -8.97
C LYS A 214 5.04 -3.84 -9.61
N ASN A 215 5.76 -4.74 -8.93
CA ASN A 215 6.05 -6.11 -9.37
C ASN A 215 5.21 -7.15 -8.62
N ALA A 216 4.11 -6.74 -7.97
CA ALA A 216 3.22 -7.63 -7.27
C ALA A 216 2.68 -8.76 -8.17
N ILE A 217 2.49 -8.48 -9.47
CA ILE A 217 2.14 -9.47 -10.49
C ILE A 217 3.21 -9.53 -11.59
N LYS A 218 3.79 -10.72 -11.81
CA LYS A 218 4.95 -10.91 -12.72
C LYS A 218 4.64 -11.70 -13.98
N LYS A 219 3.54 -12.44 -14.02
CA LYS A 219 3.28 -13.44 -15.07
C LYS A 219 2.56 -12.87 -16.30
N VAL A 220 1.94 -11.70 -16.19
CA VAL A 220 1.06 -11.13 -17.23
C VAL A 220 1.39 -9.66 -17.41
N GLU A 221 1.84 -9.24 -18.60
CA GLU A 221 2.27 -7.85 -18.84
C GLU A 221 1.10 -6.87 -19.04
N THR A 222 -0.07 -7.38 -19.41
CA THR A 222 -1.31 -6.61 -19.64
C THR A 222 -2.10 -6.37 -18.37
N ILE A 223 -1.82 -7.07 -17.26
CA ILE A 223 -2.46 -6.86 -15.96
C ILE A 223 -1.38 -6.45 -14.98
N GLN A 224 -1.37 -5.20 -14.54
CA GLN A 224 -0.23 -4.68 -13.80
C GLN A 224 -0.66 -3.71 -12.70
N TYR A 225 0.01 -3.84 -11.56
CA TYR A 225 0.01 -2.83 -10.52
C TYR A 225 1.01 -1.73 -10.88
N SER A 226 0.63 -0.46 -10.70
CA SER A 226 1.59 0.64 -10.80
C SER A 226 2.45 0.77 -9.53
N GLY A 227 1.94 0.32 -8.39
CA GLY A 227 2.57 0.46 -7.09
C GLY A 227 2.28 1.81 -6.45
N ALA A 228 2.66 1.95 -5.18
CA ALA A 228 2.46 3.18 -4.43
C ALA A 228 3.29 4.35 -4.93
N LEU A 229 2.77 5.55 -4.72
CA LEU A 229 3.45 6.80 -5.08
C LEU A 229 4.79 6.96 -4.35
N LEU A 230 4.84 6.57 -3.07
CA LEU A 230 5.99 6.67 -2.19
C LEU A 230 6.19 5.37 -1.39
N LYS A 231 7.31 5.28 -0.65
CA LYS A 231 7.52 4.23 0.35
C LYS A 231 6.72 4.57 1.61
N TYR A 232 5.71 3.76 1.91
CA TYR A 232 4.77 4.02 3.01
C TYR A 232 4.98 3.15 4.25
N SER A 233 5.87 2.18 4.16
CA SER A 233 6.36 1.42 5.30
C SER A 233 7.82 1.04 5.10
N LEU A 234 8.43 0.56 6.18
CA LEU A 234 9.80 0.08 6.16
C LEU A 234 9.96 -1.21 5.32
N SER A 235 8.90 -1.99 5.13
CA SER A 235 8.92 -3.18 4.28
C SER A 235 9.17 -2.85 2.79
N GLU A 236 8.92 -1.60 2.40
CA GLU A 236 9.07 -1.10 1.02
C GLU A 236 10.44 -0.48 0.75
N GLU A 237 11.39 -0.56 1.69
CA GLU A 237 12.74 0.02 1.57
C GLU A 237 13.44 -0.35 0.25
N LYS A 238 13.27 -1.60 -0.20
CA LYS A 238 13.91 -2.13 -1.41
C LYS A 238 13.07 -1.93 -2.68
N GLN A 239 11.88 -1.37 -2.56
CA GLN A 239 11.00 -1.15 -3.70
C GLN A 239 11.39 0.13 -4.43
N GLU A 240 11.25 0.10 -5.75
CA GLU A 240 11.38 1.28 -6.60
C GLU A 240 10.00 1.87 -6.85
N LYS A 241 9.84 3.18 -6.64
CA LYS A 241 8.58 3.89 -6.82
C LYS A 241 8.62 4.70 -8.12
N GLY A 242 7.48 4.89 -8.75
CA GLY A 242 7.42 5.42 -10.11
C GLY A 242 6.06 5.26 -10.74
N VAL A 243 6.02 5.33 -12.06
CA VAL A 243 4.79 5.25 -12.86
C VAL A 243 5.00 4.32 -14.05
N ARG A 244 3.88 3.84 -14.62
CA ARG A 244 3.91 3.07 -15.85
C ARG A 244 3.46 3.94 -17.03
N ILE A 245 4.16 3.80 -18.16
CA ILE A 245 3.75 4.34 -19.44
C ILE A 245 3.30 3.17 -20.30
N ILE A 246 2.05 3.23 -20.72
CA ILE A 246 1.41 2.22 -21.53
C ILE A 246 1.15 2.81 -22.91
N GLU A 247 1.50 2.07 -23.95
CA GLU A 247 1.20 2.41 -25.34
C GLU A 247 0.37 1.28 -25.94
N LEU A 248 -0.86 1.61 -26.35
CA LEU A 248 -1.81 0.74 -27.02
C LEU A 248 -2.04 1.27 -28.43
N GLU A 249 -1.38 0.67 -29.42
CA GLU A 249 -1.64 0.91 -30.85
C GLU A 249 -2.17 -0.38 -31.51
N GLU A 250 -2.54 -0.33 -32.81
CA GLU A 250 -3.08 -1.50 -33.53
C GLU A 250 -2.18 -2.75 -33.43
N ASP A 251 -0.87 -2.59 -33.61
CA ASP A 251 0.10 -3.70 -33.65
C ASP A 251 1.14 -3.66 -32.52
N LYS A 252 0.99 -2.74 -31.56
CA LYS A 252 2.02 -2.47 -30.55
C LYS A 252 1.41 -2.29 -29.18
N PHE A 253 1.80 -3.18 -28.28
CA PHE A 253 1.65 -3.04 -26.83
C PHE A 253 3.02 -2.75 -26.24
N THR A 254 3.16 -1.66 -25.49
CA THR A 254 4.34 -1.49 -24.62
C THR A 254 3.93 -1.05 -23.23
N ASN A 255 4.67 -1.56 -22.26
CA ASN A 255 4.52 -1.21 -20.86
C ASN A 255 5.91 -0.96 -20.27
N ARG A 256 6.19 0.31 -19.97
CA ARG A 256 7.47 0.72 -19.39
C ARG A 256 7.26 1.32 -18.02
N PHE A 257 8.07 0.91 -17.06
CA PHE A 257 8.13 1.58 -15.77
C PHE A 257 9.18 2.69 -15.80
N ILE A 258 8.81 3.88 -15.34
CA ILE A 258 9.70 5.02 -15.19
C ILE A 258 9.88 5.29 -13.70
N PRO A 259 11.08 5.09 -13.14
CA PRO A 259 11.33 5.31 -11.73
C PRO A 259 11.34 6.80 -11.38
N MET A 260 10.93 7.12 -10.16
CA MET A 260 11.00 8.44 -9.57
C MET A 260 12.02 8.46 -8.44
N THR A 261 12.66 9.61 -8.25
CA THR A 261 13.66 9.78 -7.19
C THR A 261 12.98 10.39 -5.95
N PRO A 262 13.00 9.74 -4.79
CA PRO A 262 12.38 10.31 -3.60
C PRO A 262 13.14 11.56 -3.12
N LEU A 263 12.44 12.51 -2.51
CA LEU A 263 13.07 13.66 -1.84
C LEU A 263 13.91 13.19 -0.63
N ARG A 264 13.36 12.25 0.13
CA ARG A 264 13.98 11.53 1.25
C ARG A 264 13.62 10.07 1.08
N ASP A 265 14.63 9.21 1.00
CA ASP A 265 14.40 7.77 0.87
C ASP A 265 14.12 7.13 2.25
N VAL A 266 13.66 5.88 2.26
CA VAL A 266 13.53 5.06 3.46
C VAL A 266 14.70 4.07 3.49
N ARG A 267 15.40 4.00 4.62
CA ARG A 267 16.58 3.13 4.81
C ARG A 267 16.55 2.38 6.13
N LYS A 268 17.03 1.15 6.11
CA LYS A 268 17.46 0.40 7.29
C LYS A 268 18.95 0.54 7.47
N ILE A 269 19.39 0.91 8.65
CA ILE A 269 20.81 0.86 9.03
C ILE A 269 20.97 0.02 10.30
N GLU A 270 21.95 -0.86 10.28
CA GLU A 270 22.33 -1.69 11.42
C GLU A 270 23.80 -1.46 11.74
N ALA A 271 24.08 -0.94 12.94
CA ALA A 271 25.43 -0.69 13.42
C ALA A 271 25.45 -0.39 14.93
N SER A 272 26.65 -0.35 15.51
CA SER A 272 26.82 0.14 16.88
C SER A 272 26.64 1.65 16.95
N PHE A 273 26.26 2.16 18.12
CA PHE A 273 26.13 3.59 18.38
C PHE A 273 27.42 4.37 18.12
N GLU A 274 28.57 3.78 18.48
CA GLU A 274 29.89 4.37 18.17
C GLU A 274 30.07 4.56 16.66
N ASN A 275 29.75 3.55 15.86
CA ASN A 275 29.84 3.64 14.41
C ASN A 275 28.84 4.67 13.87
N LEU A 276 27.57 4.59 14.29
CA LEU A 276 26.50 5.49 13.83
C LEU A 276 26.77 6.97 14.13
N THR A 277 27.58 7.26 15.16
CA THR A 277 27.97 8.63 15.54
C THR A 277 29.29 9.09 14.92
N SER A 278 30.03 8.19 14.28
CA SER A 278 31.32 8.51 13.64
C SER A 278 31.14 9.15 12.26
N HIS A 279 31.93 10.20 11.97
CA HIS A 279 31.89 10.87 10.65
C HIS A 279 32.13 9.90 9.49
N LYS A 280 33.07 8.98 9.67
CA LYS A 280 33.42 7.95 8.68
C LYS A 280 32.23 7.08 8.28
N PHE A 281 31.29 6.82 9.20
CA PHE A 281 30.14 5.96 8.91
C PHE A 281 29.13 6.67 8.01
N TYR A 282 28.78 7.91 8.35
CA TYR A 282 27.75 8.66 7.61
C TYR A 282 28.31 9.52 6.46
N GLU A 283 29.62 9.46 6.21
CA GLU A 283 30.25 10.09 5.06
C GLU A 283 29.66 9.50 3.77
N GLY A 284 29.12 10.37 2.90
CA GLY A 284 28.47 9.95 1.64
C GLY A 284 27.03 9.44 1.80
N MET A 285 26.47 9.38 3.01
CA MET A 285 25.06 9.05 3.22
C MET A 285 24.18 10.31 3.17
N ASN A 286 22.96 10.19 2.62
CA ASN A 286 21.95 11.22 2.82
C ASN A 286 21.34 11.07 4.21
N ARG A 287 21.79 11.92 5.14
CA ARG A 287 21.31 11.89 6.53
C ARG A 287 19.90 12.44 6.71
N GLU A 288 19.33 13.06 5.69
CA GLU A 288 17.95 13.51 5.70
C GLU A 288 16.95 12.43 5.27
N ASP A 289 17.41 11.24 4.88
CA ASP A 289 16.53 10.11 4.62
C ASP A 289 15.78 9.66 5.89
N TYR A 290 14.64 9.00 5.72
CA TYR A 290 13.93 8.33 6.81
C TYR A 290 14.69 7.06 7.21
N VAL A 291 15.18 7.03 8.45
CA VAL A 291 16.08 5.96 8.89
C VAL A 291 15.43 5.11 9.98
N ALA A 292 15.33 3.81 9.73
CA ALA A 292 15.12 2.80 10.76
C ALA A 292 16.47 2.29 11.24
N ILE A 293 16.75 2.41 12.53
CA ILE A 293 18.03 2.05 13.12
C ILE A 293 17.87 0.77 13.95
N SER A 294 18.68 -0.24 13.64
CA SER A 294 18.89 -1.41 14.49
C SER A 294 20.26 -1.31 15.17
N LEU A 295 20.27 -1.13 16.50
CA LEU A 295 21.50 -1.07 17.29
C LEU A 295 22.02 -2.48 17.56
N THR A 296 23.30 -2.69 17.25
CA THR A 296 24.01 -3.94 17.60
C THR A 296 24.49 -3.96 19.05
N ASP A 297 24.49 -2.81 19.74
CA ASP A 297 24.88 -2.70 21.14
C ASP A 297 23.95 -3.50 22.06
N THR A 298 24.53 -4.32 22.93
CA THR A 298 23.79 -5.08 23.94
C THR A 298 23.46 -4.24 25.18
N ALA A 299 24.32 -3.30 25.51
CA ALA A 299 24.16 -2.40 26.65
C ALA A 299 23.09 -1.32 26.38
N ILE A 300 22.41 -0.85 27.43
CA ILE A 300 21.56 0.34 27.33
C ILE A 300 22.43 1.57 27.19
N ILE A 301 22.26 2.29 26.09
CA ILE A 301 22.88 3.60 25.85
C ILE A 301 21.86 4.67 26.22
N PRO A 302 22.08 5.41 27.32
CA PRO A 302 21.19 6.49 27.72
C PRO A 302 21.12 7.55 26.61
N ASN A 303 19.92 8.08 26.37
CA ASN A 303 19.70 9.19 25.42
C ASN A 303 20.09 8.90 23.95
N ALA A 304 20.26 7.62 23.56
CA ALA A 304 20.75 7.23 22.23
C ALA A 304 19.95 7.88 21.08
N LEU A 305 18.62 7.84 21.16
CA LEU A 305 17.74 8.41 20.13
C LEU A 305 18.00 9.91 19.92
N ASN A 306 18.17 10.68 20.99
CA ASN A 306 18.37 12.13 20.88
C ASN A 306 19.76 12.47 20.35
N GLU A 307 20.79 11.71 20.69
CA GLU A 307 22.13 11.87 20.10
C GLU A 307 22.13 11.50 18.62
N LEU A 308 21.52 10.38 18.26
CA LEU A 308 21.39 9.96 16.86
C LEU A 308 20.55 10.95 16.03
N ARG A 309 19.51 11.56 16.60
CA ARG A 309 18.69 12.59 15.93
C ARG A 309 19.45 13.85 15.54
N LYS A 310 20.56 14.18 16.23
CA LYS A 310 21.44 15.29 15.82
C LYS A 310 22.14 14.99 14.49
N ILE A 311 22.27 13.71 14.14
CA ILE A 311 22.96 13.23 12.95
C ILE A 311 21.96 12.84 11.87
N TYR A 312 20.93 12.07 12.22
CA TYR A 312 19.84 11.58 11.37
C TYR A 312 18.51 12.17 11.86
N PRO A 313 18.05 13.31 11.31
CA PRO A 313 16.89 14.02 11.86
C PRO A 313 15.57 13.23 11.76
N PHE A 314 15.45 12.35 10.75
CA PHE A 314 14.23 11.61 10.42
C PHE A 314 14.28 10.14 10.82
N ILE A 315 14.69 9.85 12.06
CA ILE A 315 14.65 8.48 12.60
C ILE A 315 13.19 8.04 12.80
N ILE A 316 12.77 7.02 12.04
CA ILE A 316 11.42 6.46 12.09
C ILE A 316 11.30 5.33 13.10
N SER A 317 12.36 4.55 13.33
CA SER A 317 12.42 3.55 14.40
C SER A 317 13.83 3.40 14.96
N LEU A 318 13.91 3.01 16.23
CA LEU A 318 15.16 2.65 16.90
C LEU A 318 14.92 1.37 17.69
N GLU A 319 15.51 0.29 17.21
CA GLU A 319 15.38 -1.05 17.77
C GLU A 319 16.76 -1.64 18.07
N ARG A 320 16.79 -2.83 18.66
CA ARG A 320 18.04 -3.59 18.84
C ARG A 320 17.96 -4.85 18.02
N ALA A 321 19.05 -5.20 17.33
CA ALA A 321 19.13 -6.38 16.47
C ALA A 321 18.74 -7.67 17.21
N ASN A 322 19.06 -7.75 18.51
CA ASN A 322 18.74 -8.93 19.33
C ASN A 322 17.26 -9.05 19.72
N ASN A 323 16.45 -8.00 19.56
CA ASN A 323 15.02 -8.05 19.81
C ASN A 323 14.23 -8.61 18.61
N GLU A 324 14.70 -8.41 17.37
CA GLU A 324 14.10 -9.05 16.18
C GLU A 324 14.18 -10.58 16.27
N LEU A 325 15.31 -11.12 16.75
CA LEU A 325 15.47 -12.55 17.03
C LEU A 325 14.51 -13.05 18.11
N LYS A 326 14.19 -12.22 19.11
CA LYS A 326 13.19 -12.56 20.14
C LYS A 326 11.77 -12.56 19.59
N GLN A 327 11.40 -11.59 18.75
CA GLN A 327 10.07 -11.54 18.12
C GLN A 327 9.81 -12.71 17.16
N LEU A 328 10.77 -13.04 16.30
CA LEU A 328 10.69 -14.24 15.42
C LEU A 328 10.61 -15.56 16.22
N SER A 329 11.17 -15.59 17.43
CA SER A 329 11.09 -16.76 18.31
C SER A 329 9.77 -16.84 19.09
N LEU A 330 9.13 -15.70 19.38
CA LEU A 330 7.84 -15.63 20.07
C LEU A 330 6.70 -16.13 19.16
N ASP A 331 6.70 -15.77 17.88
CA ASP A 331 5.66 -16.21 16.93
C ASP A 331 5.69 -17.73 16.70
N LYS A 332 6.88 -18.34 16.64
CA LYS A 332 7.03 -19.81 16.54
C LYS A 332 6.75 -20.55 17.85
N ASN A 333 6.83 -19.88 19.00
CA ASN A 333 6.59 -20.50 20.31
C ASN A 333 5.13 -20.44 20.76
N SER A 334 4.29 -19.60 20.14
CA SER A 334 2.87 -19.43 20.51
C SER A 334 2.07 -20.75 20.49
N GLU A 335 2.23 -21.59 19.46
CA GLU A 335 1.57 -22.92 19.38
C GLU A 335 2.10 -23.92 20.41
N LYS A 336 3.35 -23.77 20.84
CA LYS A 336 4.01 -24.65 21.81
C LYS A 336 3.69 -24.26 23.25
N MET A 337 3.59 -22.96 23.52
CA MET A 337 3.23 -22.37 24.82
C MET A 337 1.79 -22.70 25.23
N ALA A 338 0.86 -22.82 24.27
CA ALA A 338 -0.53 -23.21 24.54
C ALA A 338 -0.70 -24.63 25.13
N LYS A 339 0.34 -25.48 25.08
CA LYS A 339 0.32 -26.87 25.58
C LYS A 339 1.10 -27.06 26.89
N LEU A 340 1.83 -26.05 27.36
CA LEU A 340 2.63 -26.15 28.58
C LEU A 340 1.78 -25.91 29.82
N LYS A 341 2.05 -26.66 30.89
CA LYS A 341 1.42 -26.41 32.18
C LYS A 341 1.94 -25.08 32.76
N PRO A 342 1.13 -24.34 33.55
CA PRO A 342 1.53 -23.04 34.11
C PRO A 342 2.87 -23.04 34.85
N GLU A 343 3.18 -24.14 35.53
CA GLU A 343 4.42 -24.33 36.28
C GLU A 343 5.65 -24.31 35.34
N ALA A 344 5.53 -24.93 34.16
CA ALA A 344 6.59 -24.95 33.15
C ALA A 344 6.75 -23.59 32.48
N LEU A 345 5.64 -22.90 32.17
CA LEU A 345 5.67 -21.55 31.59
C LEU A 345 6.38 -20.54 32.51
N ILE A 346 6.10 -20.59 33.82
CA ILE A 346 6.71 -19.68 34.80
C ILE A 346 8.18 -20.03 35.03
N ALA A 347 8.54 -21.32 35.03
CA ALA A 347 9.93 -21.76 35.12
C ALA A 347 10.76 -21.36 33.90
N ASP A 348 10.20 -21.52 32.69
CA ASP A 348 10.85 -21.13 31.43
C ASP A 348 11.03 -19.62 31.37
N TYR A 349 10.01 -18.84 31.72
CA TYR A 349 10.11 -17.38 31.80
C TYR A 349 11.16 -16.92 32.83
N PHE A 350 11.19 -17.53 34.02
CA PHE A 350 12.19 -17.21 35.03
C PHE A 350 13.62 -17.46 34.53
N LYS A 351 13.83 -18.57 33.83
CA LYS A 351 15.12 -18.91 33.22
C LYS A 351 15.49 -17.96 32.11
N GLU A 352 14.54 -17.56 31.26
CA GLU A 352 14.77 -16.65 30.15
C GLU A 352 15.13 -15.22 30.61
N VAL A 353 14.54 -14.76 31.71
CA VAL A 353 14.77 -13.40 32.24
C VAL A 353 16.02 -13.33 33.12
N THR A 354 16.33 -14.40 33.85
CA THR A 354 17.39 -14.38 34.88
C THR A 354 18.62 -15.23 34.56
N ASP A 355 18.56 -16.02 33.49
CA ASP A 355 19.56 -17.01 33.07
C ASP A 355 19.86 -18.08 34.15
N LYS A 356 18.91 -18.29 35.07
CA LYS A 356 19.00 -19.23 36.22
C LYS A 356 17.74 -20.08 36.33
N GLU A 357 17.90 -21.32 36.80
CA GLU A 357 16.76 -22.17 37.12
C GLU A 357 16.13 -21.80 38.47
N LEU A 358 14.82 -22.04 38.62
CA LEU A 358 14.15 -21.90 39.90
C LEU A 358 14.81 -22.83 40.93
N SER A 359 15.16 -22.27 42.09
CA SER A 359 15.60 -23.07 43.24
C SER A 359 14.46 -23.96 43.76
N ASN A 360 14.80 -24.98 44.55
CA ASN A 360 13.79 -25.88 45.13
C ASN A 360 12.75 -25.11 45.97
N GLN A 361 13.21 -24.10 46.73
CA GLN A 361 12.33 -23.24 47.52
C GLN A 361 11.35 -22.44 46.65
N GLN A 362 11.82 -21.91 45.52
CA GLN A 362 10.98 -21.14 44.60
C GLN A 362 9.98 -22.01 43.85
N LYS A 363 10.33 -23.28 43.56
CA LYS A 363 9.40 -24.26 42.99
C LYS A 363 8.29 -24.62 43.99
N GLU A 364 8.62 -24.72 45.28
CA GLU A 364 7.63 -24.96 46.34
C GLU A 364 6.63 -23.79 46.46
N TRP A 365 7.13 -22.54 46.54
CA TRP A 365 6.26 -21.35 46.57
C TRP A 365 5.35 -21.22 45.35
N LEU A 366 5.89 -21.56 44.16
CA LEU A 366 5.11 -21.54 42.93
C LEU A 366 3.96 -22.56 42.97
N ASN A 367 4.23 -23.78 43.44
CA ASN A 367 3.21 -24.81 43.57
C ASN A 367 2.14 -24.44 44.60
N GLU A 368 2.54 -23.88 45.75
CA GLU A 368 1.61 -23.40 46.78
C GLU A 368 0.67 -22.31 46.24
N ALA A 369 1.22 -21.30 45.56
CA ALA A 369 0.43 -20.21 44.98
C ALA A 369 -0.57 -20.69 43.90
N ILE A 370 -0.19 -21.68 43.09
CA ILE A 370 -1.07 -22.27 42.08
C ILE A 370 -2.18 -23.11 42.73
N ILE A 371 -1.88 -23.82 43.82
CA ILE A 371 -2.85 -24.63 44.56
C ILE A 371 -3.86 -23.73 45.30
N GLU A 372 -3.42 -22.66 45.94
CA GLU A 372 -4.32 -21.70 46.61
C GLU A 372 -5.32 -21.08 45.61
N ASN A 373 -4.83 -20.64 44.46
CA ASN A 373 -5.65 -20.00 43.43
C ASN A 373 -6.63 -20.96 42.73
N ARG A 374 -6.42 -22.29 42.84
CA ARG A 374 -7.37 -23.31 42.38
C ARG A 374 -8.42 -23.69 43.41
N LYS A 375 -8.22 -23.38 44.69
CA LYS A 375 -9.20 -23.62 45.77
C LYS A 375 -10.22 -22.48 45.92
N GLU A 376 -9.92 -21.30 45.40
CA GLU A 376 -10.81 -20.13 45.40
C GLU A 376 -11.77 -20.06 44.18
N LYS A 377 -11.75 -21.08 43.32
CA LYS A 377 -12.73 -21.31 42.23
C LYS A 377 -13.58 -22.53 42.54
#